data_AF-A0A833FVR9-F1
#
_entry.id   AF-A0A833FVR9-F1
#
_cell.length_a   1.000
_cell.length_b   1.000
_cell.length_c   1.000
_cell.angle_alpha   90.00
_cell.angle_beta   90.00
_cell.angle_gamma   90.00
#
_symmetry.space_group_name_H-M   'P 1'
#
loop_
_entity.id
_entity.type
_entity.pdbx_description
1 polymer ?
#
loop_
_entity_poly.entity_id
_entity_poly.type
_entity_poly.pdbx_seq_one_letter_code
_entity_poly.pdbx_strand_id
1 'polypeptide(L)'
;MARARTTCPSASTKAISGSSSSNAAGHKSQILRKEHTMSLLSKSRPTALGMIALSVLALSVAGCKTTGEDHERVLGWTLVDPSERNPIMVTQAPTHLAIEIPRGRPGLLPEQRANVIQFVRQFRRESTTGKLVIAAPSGAPNEVDAVNAIGIIRGLVRAEGVNPHDLIIEAYTPAEADPAPPLKLSFVRHSAEAPDCGKWPTNLAEDYRNLPYQNFGCSTQRNLAAMVANPQDLLGPRAQTTSRPSERRDEVWGKWVKGQTTGAEKSSDERVKVKDAN
;
A
#
# COMPACT_ATOMS: atom_id res chain seq x y z
N MET A 1 -7.74 -33.52 -34.11
CA MET A 1 -6.60 -32.57 -33.97
C MET A 1 -6.02 -32.73 -32.57
N ALA A 2 -4.98 -33.56 -32.45
CA ALA A 2 -4.32 -33.90 -31.20
C ALA A 2 -3.06 -33.05 -31.01
N ARG A 3 -2.80 -32.53 -29.81
CA ARG A 3 -1.55 -31.84 -29.45
C ARG A 3 -0.75 -32.71 -28.48
N ALA A 4 0.46 -33.09 -28.89
CA ALA A 4 1.41 -33.82 -28.09
C ALA A 4 2.06 -32.91 -27.03
N ARG A 5 2.16 -33.42 -25.79
CA ARG A 5 3.02 -32.90 -24.71
C ARG A 5 4.26 -33.77 -24.64
N THR A 6 5.44 -33.17 -24.58
CA THR A 6 6.71 -33.84 -24.25
C THR A 6 7.14 -33.43 -22.85
N THR A 7 7.38 -34.44 -22.01
CA THR A 7 7.88 -34.39 -20.63
C THR A 7 9.35 -34.80 -20.58
N CYS A 8 10.13 -34.21 -19.68
CA CYS A 8 11.46 -34.71 -19.25
C CYS A 8 11.44 -34.99 -17.73
N PRO A 9 12.11 -36.04 -17.22
CA PRO A 9 12.03 -36.42 -15.81
C PRO A 9 13.19 -35.90 -14.93
N SER A 10 12.90 -35.96 -13.63
CA SER A 10 13.61 -35.47 -12.44
C SER A 10 14.84 -36.29 -12.03
N ALA A 11 15.82 -35.63 -11.39
CA ALA A 11 16.74 -36.25 -10.43
C ALA A 11 16.97 -35.34 -9.19
N SER A 12 16.64 -35.90 -8.03
CA SER A 12 16.89 -35.44 -6.64
C SER A 12 18.38 -35.67 -6.28
N THR A 13 19.08 -35.02 -5.33
CA THR A 13 18.76 -34.71 -3.93
C THR A 13 19.91 -33.89 -3.29
N LYS A 14 19.56 -33.15 -2.22
CA LYS A 14 20.30 -32.93 -0.95
C LYS A 14 21.31 -31.76 -0.79
N ALA A 15 20.92 -30.89 0.14
CA ALA A 15 21.61 -29.76 0.74
C ALA A 15 22.48 -30.18 1.93
N ILE A 16 23.57 -29.43 2.20
CA ILE A 16 24.17 -29.26 3.55
C ILE A 16 24.76 -27.84 3.68
N SER A 17 24.44 -27.23 4.81
CA SER A 17 24.80 -25.93 5.37
C SER A 17 26.18 -25.88 6.06
N GLY A 18 26.71 -24.67 6.30
CA GLY A 18 27.69 -24.37 7.37
C GLY A 18 28.80 -23.43 6.89
N SER A 19 28.70 -22.12 7.12
CA SER A 19 29.32 -21.35 8.22
C SER A 19 30.72 -21.82 8.64
N SER A 20 31.74 -20.96 8.47
CA SER A 20 32.93 -21.00 9.30
C SER A 20 33.50 -19.60 9.50
N SER A 21 33.51 -19.19 10.76
CA SER A 21 34.21 -18.04 11.31
C SER A 21 35.24 -18.57 12.31
N SER A 22 36.35 -17.83 12.40
CA SER A 22 37.22 -17.61 13.57
C SER A 22 38.27 -18.65 14.00
N ASN A 23 39.48 -18.09 14.10
CA ASN A 23 40.49 -18.23 15.16
C ASN A 23 41.64 -19.24 15.02
N ALA A 24 42.80 -18.64 14.73
CA ALA A 24 43.95 -18.44 15.62
C ALA A 24 44.82 -19.63 16.08
N ALA A 25 46.12 -19.27 16.20
CA ALA A 25 47.17 -19.84 17.04
C ALA A 25 48.01 -21.00 16.48
N GLY A 26 49.24 -20.64 16.08
CA GLY A 26 50.49 -21.19 16.61
C GLY A 26 50.80 -22.67 16.37
N HIS A 27 51.90 -22.95 15.67
CA HIS A 27 52.95 -23.81 16.23
C HIS A 27 54.27 -23.68 15.48
N LYS A 28 55.34 -23.71 16.28
CA LYS A 28 56.74 -23.63 15.92
C LYS A 28 57.20 -24.80 15.02
N SER A 29 58.27 -24.50 14.28
CA SER A 29 59.43 -25.35 13.96
C SER A 29 59.17 -26.63 13.16
N GLN A 30 59.84 -26.76 12.01
CA GLN A 30 60.91 -27.75 11.87
C GLN A 30 61.92 -27.33 10.81
N ILE A 31 63.18 -27.44 11.24
CA ILE A 31 64.42 -27.27 10.49
C ILE A 31 64.66 -28.56 9.73
N LEU A 32 64.82 -28.51 8.41
CA LEU A 32 65.59 -29.52 7.70
C LEU A 32 66.56 -28.86 6.72
N ARG A 33 67.82 -28.85 7.15
CA ARG A 33 69.01 -28.64 6.35
C ARG A 33 69.01 -29.61 5.16
N LYS A 34 69.27 -29.08 3.97
CA LYS A 34 69.97 -29.83 2.92
C LYS A 34 71.10 -28.94 2.42
N GLU A 35 72.31 -29.27 2.87
CA GLU A 35 73.55 -28.71 2.37
C GLU A 35 73.88 -29.41 1.05
N HIS A 36 74.05 -28.64 -0.02
CA HIS A 36 74.80 -29.06 -1.20
C HIS A 36 75.96 -28.09 -1.38
N THR A 37 77.14 -28.70 -1.45
CA THR A 37 78.45 -28.10 -1.42
C THR A 37 78.91 -27.61 -2.80
N MET A 38 79.58 -26.46 -2.73
CA MET A 38 80.75 -26.01 -3.48
C MET A 38 80.67 -25.61 -4.97
N SER A 39 81.15 -24.37 -5.14
CA SER A 39 82.23 -23.95 -6.05
C SER A 39 81.84 -23.39 -7.42
N LEU A 40 81.75 -22.06 -7.41
CA LEU A 40 82.44 -21.09 -8.27
C LEU A 40 82.65 -21.49 -9.75
N LEU A 41 82.06 -20.71 -10.65
CA LEU A 41 82.80 -19.89 -11.62
C LEU A 41 81.88 -19.01 -12.48
N SER A 42 82.33 -17.77 -12.64
CA SER A 42 82.35 -17.04 -13.92
C SER A 42 81.21 -16.07 -14.29
N LYS A 43 81.64 -14.80 -14.31
CA LYS A 43 81.33 -13.71 -15.25
C LYS A 43 79.96 -13.02 -15.23
N SER A 44 80.06 -11.79 -14.74
CA SER A 44 79.23 -10.61 -15.00
C SER A 44 78.64 -10.50 -16.41
N ARG A 45 77.37 -10.08 -16.49
CA ARG A 45 76.86 -8.90 -17.23
C ARG A 45 75.33 -8.72 -17.03
N PRO A 46 74.78 -7.51 -17.24
CA PRO A 46 73.76 -6.92 -16.38
C PRO A 46 72.33 -7.27 -16.80
N THR A 47 71.63 -8.07 -15.99
CA THR A 47 70.19 -8.38 -16.17
C THR A 47 69.31 -7.76 -15.08
N ALA A 48 69.81 -6.78 -14.33
CA ALA A 48 69.04 -6.10 -13.28
C ALA A 48 68.03 -5.09 -13.85
N LEU A 49 68.28 -4.51 -15.04
CA LEU A 49 67.36 -3.51 -15.63
C LEU A 49 66.08 -4.14 -16.23
N GLY A 50 66.17 -5.34 -16.80
CA GLY A 50 65.03 -6.00 -17.46
C GLY A 50 63.95 -6.47 -16.47
N MET A 51 64.35 -6.89 -15.27
CA MET A 51 63.43 -7.33 -14.22
C MET A 51 62.69 -6.16 -13.54
N ILE A 52 63.30 -4.96 -13.52
CA ILE A 52 62.64 -3.74 -13.00
C ILE A 52 61.61 -3.22 -14.03
N ALA A 53 61.91 -3.30 -15.32
CA ALA A 53 60.96 -2.86 -16.35
C ALA A 53 59.68 -3.71 -16.36
N LEU A 54 59.78 -5.02 -16.09
CA LEU A 54 58.63 -5.91 -16.06
C LEU A 54 57.76 -5.72 -14.80
N SER A 55 58.37 -5.40 -13.65
CA SER A 55 57.62 -5.13 -12.41
C SER A 55 56.93 -3.76 -12.45
N VAL A 56 57.53 -2.75 -13.08
CA VAL A 56 56.89 -1.44 -13.30
C VAL A 56 55.70 -1.56 -14.26
N LEU A 57 55.80 -2.40 -15.29
CA LEU A 57 54.69 -2.65 -16.22
C LEU A 57 53.54 -3.48 -15.59
N ALA A 58 53.87 -4.38 -14.66
CA ALA A 58 52.84 -5.12 -13.90
C ALA A 58 52.09 -4.20 -12.91
N LEU A 59 52.77 -3.22 -12.31
CA LEU A 59 52.14 -2.22 -11.45
C LEU A 59 51.23 -1.25 -12.20
N SER A 60 51.54 -0.92 -13.46
CA SER A 60 50.70 0.00 -14.25
C SER A 60 49.37 -0.62 -14.69
N VAL A 61 49.25 -1.96 -14.74
CA VAL A 61 47.99 -2.66 -15.07
C VAL A 61 47.14 -2.97 -13.84
N ALA A 62 47.73 -3.03 -12.64
CA ALA A 62 46.99 -3.26 -11.38
C ALA A 62 46.17 -2.04 -10.90
N GLY A 63 46.26 -0.89 -11.59
CA GLY A 63 45.55 0.35 -11.23
C GLY A 63 44.08 0.44 -11.66
N CYS A 64 43.53 -0.57 -12.34
CA CYS A 64 42.11 -0.63 -12.62
C CYS A 64 41.33 -0.90 -11.33
N LYS A 65 41.02 0.18 -10.59
CA LYS A 65 40.02 0.17 -9.53
C LYS A 65 38.67 -0.08 -10.20
N THR A 66 38.31 -1.35 -10.35
CA THR A 66 36.91 -1.70 -10.50
C THR A 66 36.29 -1.33 -9.16
N THR A 67 35.44 -0.32 -9.14
CA THR A 67 34.60 -0.05 -7.98
C THR A 67 33.64 -1.23 -7.87
N GLY A 68 34.13 -2.29 -7.21
CA GLY A 68 33.37 -3.42 -6.73
C GLY A 68 32.45 -2.93 -5.61
N GLU A 69 31.48 -2.14 -6.02
CA GLU A 69 30.34 -1.81 -5.21
C GLU A 69 29.39 -3.00 -5.34
N ASP A 70 29.52 -3.95 -4.40
CA ASP A 70 28.57 -5.04 -4.11
C ASP A 70 27.23 -4.49 -3.60
N HIS A 71 26.69 -3.48 -4.29
CA HIS A 71 25.35 -3.01 -4.05
C HIS A 71 24.48 -3.92 -4.90
N GLU A 72 23.67 -4.71 -4.20
CA GLU A 72 22.55 -5.48 -4.72
C GLU A 72 22.05 -4.87 -6.04
N ARG A 73 22.22 -5.60 -7.15
CA ARG A 73 21.83 -5.12 -8.49
C ARG A 73 20.31 -5.06 -8.53
N VAL A 74 19.74 -4.05 -7.90
CA VAL A 74 18.32 -3.73 -7.99
C VAL A 74 18.08 -3.39 -9.45
N LEU A 75 17.07 -4.02 -10.05
CA LEU A 75 16.77 -3.86 -11.47
C LEU A 75 16.64 -2.36 -11.80
N GLY A 76 17.24 -1.91 -12.91
CA GLY A 76 17.35 -0.47 -13.21
C GLY A 76 16.03 0.31 -13.24
N TRP A 77 14.89 -0.36 -13.38
CA TRP A 77 13.56 0.26 -13.40
C TRP A 77 13.01 0.60 -12.00
N THR A 78 13.26 -0.24 -10.98
CA THR A 78 12.84 0.04 -9.59
C THR A 78 13.67 1.15 -8.92
N LEU A 79 14.81 1.51 -9.54
CA LEU A 79 15.64 2.65 -9.14
C LEU A 79 15.15 3.99 -9.70
N VAL A 80 14.27 3.99 -10.71
CA VAL A 80 13.86 5.22 -11.40
C VAL A 80 12.50 5.73 -10.92
N ASP A 81 11.56 4.85 -10.61
CA ASP A 81 10.23 5.26 -10.17
C ASP A 81 10.23 5.62 -8.67
N PRO A 82 9.97 6.89 -8.31
CA PRO A 82 9.88 7.29 -6.91
C PRO A 82 8.72 6.63 -6.16
N SER A 83 7.67 6.19 -6.87
CA SER A 83 6.50 5.57 -6.28
C SER A 83 6.75 4.13 -5.81
N GLU A 84 7.58 3.38 -6.53
CA GLU A 84 8.02 2.05 -6.12
C GLU A 84 9.06 2.13 -5.00
N ARG A 85 9.95 3.13 -5.06
CA ARG A 85 11.02 3.31 -4.08
C ARG A 85 10.52 3.85 -2.75
N ASN A 86 9.55 4.77 -2.78
CA ASN A 86 8.93 5.39 -1.62
C ASN A 86 7.41 5.13 -1.66
N PRO A 87 6.98 3.86 -1.45
CA PRO A 87 5.58 3.50 -1.58
C PRO A 87 4.73 4.15 -0.49
N ILE A 88 3.52 4.55 -0.89
CA ILE A 88 2.47 4.92 0.07
C ILE A 88 1.76 3.63 0.46
N MET A 89 1.86 3.25 1.72
CA MET A 89 1.25 2.01 2.20
C MET A 89 -0.21 2.27 2.57
N VAL A 90 -1.12 1.46 2.06
CA VAL A 90 -2.54 1.56 2.42
C VAL A 90 -2.85 0.51 3.48
N THR A 91 -3.18 0.98 4.68
CA THR A 91 -3.57 0.12 5.81
C THR A 91 -5.08 0.17 6.03
N GLN A 92 -5.63 -0.88 6.62
CA GLN A 92 -7.05 -1.01 6.91
C GLN A 92 -7.25 -1.14 8.42
N ALA A 93 -8.18 -0.36 8.97
CA ALA A 93 -8.58 -0.44 10.36
C ALA A 93 -10.11 -0.33 10.49
N PRO A 94 -10.75 -1.18 11.31
CA PRO A 94 -12.18 -1.03 11.56
C PRO A 94 -12.42 0.22 12.41
N THR A 95 -13.40 1.03 12.02
CA THR A 95 -13.91 2.12 12.85
C THR A 95 -15.21 1.66 13.48
N HIS A 96 -15.37 1.90 14.78
CA HIS A 96 -16.53 1.43 15.54
C HIS A 96 -17.30 2.59 16.16
N LEU A 97 -18.61 2.45 16.24
CA LEU A 97 -19.51 3.30 17.02
C LEU A 97 -20.34 2.39 17.93
N ALA A 98 -20.21 2.55 19.24
CA ALA A 98 -21.03 1.86 20.22
C ALA A 98 -22.25 2.71 20.59
N ILE A 99 -23.42 2.08 20.66
CA ILE A 99 -24.68 2.69 21.02
C ILE A 99 -25.25 1.93 22.21
N GLU A 100 -25.34 2.62 23.34
CA GLU A 100 -25.91 2.07 24.55
C GLU A 100 -27.43 2.00 24.45
N ILE A 101 -27.99 0.82 24.67
CA ILE A 101 -29.43 0.60 24.63
C ILE A 101 -29.87 0.06 25.99
N PRO A 102 -30.48 0.91 26.85
CA PRO A 102 -30.98 0.47 28.14
C PRO A 102 -32.20 -0.44 27.96
N ARG A 103 -32.39 -1.36 28.91
CA ARG A 103 -33.56 -2.25 28.95
C ARG A 103 -34.85 -1.45 29.16
N GLY A 104 -35.93 -1.86 28.49
CA GLY A 104 -37.27 -1.29 28.67
C GLY A 104 -37.50 0.03 27.95
N ARG A 105 -36.55 0.47 27.10
CA ARG A 105 -36.71 1.64 26.24
C ARG A 105 -36.38 1.27 24.79
N PRO A 106 -37.40 0.90 23.98
CA PRO A 106 -37.18 0.65 22.57
C PRO A 106 -36.94 1.98 21.85
N GLY A 107 -35.69 2.28 21.51
CA GLY A 107 -35.37 3.39 20.63
C GLY A 107 -34.03 4.07 20.89
N LEU A 108 -33.65 4.92 19.93
CA LEU A 108 -32.46 5.75 20.01
C LEU A 108 -32.76 7.12 20.60
N LEU A 109 -31.89 7.58 21.49
CA LEU A 109 -31.88 8.97 21.95
C LEU A 109 -31.58 9.93 20.79
N PRO A 110 -32.04 11.20 20.83
CA PRO A 110 -31.74 12.18 19.80
C PRO A 110 -30.24 12.32 19.50
N GLU A 111 -29.41 12.34 20.53
CA GLU A 111 -27.94 12.38 20.41
C GLU A 111 -27.39 11.15 19.68
N GLN A 112 -27.87 9.95 20.04
CA GLN A 112 -27.46 8.72 19.39
C GLN A 112 -27.87 8.69 17.91
N ARG A 113 -29.04 9.24 17.57
CA ARG A 113 -29.47 9.38 16.17
C ARG A 113 -28.53 10.29 15.40
N ALA A 114 -28.13 11.43 15.98
CA ALA A 114 -27.16 12.34 15.37
C ALA A 114 -25.81 11.65 15.15
N ASN A 115 -25.32 10.87 16.14
CA ASN A 115 -24.08 10.12 16.03
C ASN A 115 -24.14 9.05 14.92
N VAL A 116 -25.26 8.31 14.82
CA VAL A 116 -25.48 7.36 13.72
C VAL A 116 -25.44 8.06 12.37
N ILE A 117 -26.14 9.19 12.22
CA ILE A 117 -26.15 9.97 10.98
C ILE A 117 -24.73 10.40 10.60
N GLN A 118 -23.96 10.94 11.55
CA GLN A 118 -22.59 11.36 11.30
C GLN A 118 -21.69 10.20 10.91
N PHE A 119 -21.82 9.06 11.58
CA PHE A 119 -21.08 7.84 11.28
C PHE A 119 -21.39 7.30 9.89
N VAL A 120 -22.67 7.28 9.50
CA VAL A 120 -23.10 6.86 8.16
C VAL A 120 -22.60 7.82 7.09
N ARG A 121 -22.61 9.13 7.34
CA ARG A 121 -22.01 10.12 6.43
C ARG A 121 -20.50 9.93 6.30
N GLN A 122 -19.82 9.59 7.38
CA GLN A 122 -18.40 9.25 7.34
C GLN A 122 -18.16 8.00 6.49
N PHE A 123 -18.92 6.93 6.73
CA PHE A 123 -18.91 5.71 5.92
C PHE A 123 -19.06 6.02 4.42
N ARG A 124 -20.02 6.87 4.04
CA ARG A 124 -20.24 7.25 2.63
C ARG A 124 -19.09 8.04 1.99
N ARG A 125 -18.31 8.77 2.77
CA ARG A 125 -17.16 9.55 2.27
C ARG A 125 -15.90 8.70 2.16
N GLU A 126 -15.67 7.84 3.14
CA GLU A 126 -14.43 7.10 3.31
C GLU A 126 -14.49 5.68 2.72
N SER A 127 -15.69 5.10 2.59
CA SER A 127 -15.87 3.75 2.07
C SER A 127 -16.52 3.80 0.69
N THR A 128 -15.81 3.28 -0.31
CA THR A 128 -16.37 3.10 -1.66
C THR A 128 -16.85 1.66 -1.89
N THR A 129 -16.14 0.68 -1.31
CA THR A 129 -16.42 -0.76 -1.52
C THR A 129 -16.67 -1.51 -0.21
N GLY A 130 -16.54 -0.84 0.94
CA GLY A 130 -16.73 -1.47 2.24
C GLY A 130 -18.21 -1.61 2.59
N LYS A 131 -18.50 -2.54 3.48
CA LYS A 131 -19.85 -2.76 4.01
C LYS A 131 -19.97 -2.13 5.39
N LEU A 132 -21.15 -1.59 5.69
CA LEU A 132 -21.53 -1.14 7.02
C LEU A 132 -22.10 -2.34 7.77
N VAL A 133 -21.50 -2.70 8.90
CA VAL A 133 -21.91 -3.80 9.74
C VAL A 133 -22.61 -3.26 10.98
N ILE A 134 -23.79 -3.79 11.29
CA ILE A 134 -24.48 -3.56 12.56
C ILE A 134 -24.44 -4.86 13.35
N ALA A 135 -23.69 -4.87 14.44
CA ALA A 135 -23.62 -6.00 15.35
C ALA A 135 -24.54 -5.76 16.55
N ALA A 136 -25.47 -6.69 16.75
CA ALA A 136 -26.44 -6.64 17.84
C ALA A 136 -26.18 -7.74 18.89
N PRO A 137 -26.32 -7.43 20.19
CA PRO A 137 -26.16 -8.43 21.23
C PRO A 137 -27.28 -9.47 21.17
N SER A 138 -26.91 -10.75 21.23
CA SER A 138 -27.80 -11.91 21.32
C SER A 138 -27.67 -12.55 22.71
N GLY A 139 -28.79 -12.98 23.30
CA GLY A 139 -28.82 -13.62 24.63
C GLY A 139 -28.67 -12.65 25.80
N ALA A 140 -28.60 -11.35 25.53
CA ALA A 140 -28.57 -10.31 26.55
C ALA A 140 -30.00 -9.86 26.90
N PRO A 141 -30.27 -9.37 28.12
CA PRO A 141 -31.65 -9.05 28.43
C PRO A 141 -32.13 -7.70 27.87
N ASN A 142 -31.29 -6.98 27.11
CA ASN A 142 -31.68 -5.86 26.25
C ASN A 142 -31.80 -6.25 24.76
N GLU A 143 -31.75 -7.55 24.41
CA GLU A 143 -31.77 -8.04 23.02
C GLU A 143 -32.98 -7.52 22.22
N VAL A 144 -34.19 -7.60 22.79
CA VAL A 144 -35.42 -7.15 22.12
C VAL A 144 -35.37 -5.65 21.80
N ASP A 145 -34.91 -4.84 22.76
CA ASP A 145 -34.76 -3.39 22.57
C ASP A 145 -33.68 -3.07 21.53
N ALA A 146 -32.58 -3.84 21.51
CA ALA A 146 -31.51 -3.71 20.53
C ALA A 146 -32.00 -4.03 19.11
N VAL A 147 -32.76 -5.11 18.94
CA VAL A 147 -33.36 -5.49 17.65
C VAL A 147 -34.34 -4.42 17.15
N ASN A 148 -35.14 -3.84 18.04
CA ASN A 148 -36.03 -2.72 17.69
C ASN A 148 -35.24 -1.48 17.23
N ALA A 149 -34.11 -1.17 17.87
CA ALA A 149 -33.25 -0.05 17.47
C ALA A 149 -32.62 -0.25 16.07
N ILE A 150 -32.32 -1.49 15.67
CA ILE A 150 -31.82 -1.79 14.31
C ILE A 150 -32.81 -1.32 13.24
N GLY A 151 -34.12 -1.46 13.48
CA GLY A 151 -35.15 -0.98 12.56
C GLY A 151 -35.05 0.54 12.31
N ILE A 152 -34.84 1.31 13.38
CA ILE A 152 -34.65 2.76 13.33
C ILE A 152 -33.34 3.10 12.59
N ILE A 153 -32.24 2.43 12.93
CA ILE A 153 -30.93 2.66 12.31
C ILE A 153 -30.99 2.35 10.82
N ARG A 154 -31.62 1.24 10.41
CA ARG A 154 -31.82 0.92 8.99
C ARG A 154 -32.60 2.02 8.27
N GLY A 155 -33.58 2.62 8.93
CA GLY A 155 -34.28 3.81 8.44
C GLY A 155 -33.34 4.99 8.20
N LEU A 156 -32.50 5.32 9.17
CA LEU A 156 -31.51 6.41 9.08
C LEU A 156 -30.45 6.14 7.99
N VAL A 157 -29.93 4.91 7.92
CA VAL A 157 -28.94 4.48 6.92
C VAL A 157 -29.49 4.63 5.50
N ARG A 158 -30.75 4.23 5.27
CA ARG A 158 -31.42 4.41 3.98
C ARG A 158 -31.68 5.88 3.66
N ALA A 159 -32.07 6.68 4.65
CA ALA A 159 -32.30 8.11 4.48
C ALA A 159 -31.01 8.85 4.06
N GLU A 160 -29.85 8.41 4.54
CA GLU A 160 -28.55 8.92 4.13
C GLU A 160 -28.07 8.37 2.77
N GLY A 161 -28.86 7.54 2.09
CA GLY A 161 -28.61 7.08 0.71
C GLY A 161 -27.65 5.89 0.60
N VAL A 162 -27.46 5.12 1.67
CA VAL A 162 -26.70 3.85 1.61
C VAL A 162 -27.57 2.76 0.99
N ASN A 163 -26.99 1.98 0.07
CA ASN A 163 -27.68 0.86 -0.55
C ASN A 163 -27.92 -0.25 0.49
N PRO A 164 -29.14 -0.82 0.59
CA PRO A 164 -29.41 -1.95 1.46
C PRO A 164 -28.45 -3.14 1.28
N HIS A 165 -27.86 -3.33 0.10
CA HIS A 165 -26.87 -4.39 -0.15
C HIS A 165 -25.50 -4.16 0.52
N ASP A 166 -25.19 -2.92 0.87
CA ASP A 166 -23.94 -2.55 1.56
C ASP A 166 -24.09 -2.64 3.09
N LEU A 167 -25.29 -2.98 3.58
CA LEU A 167 -25.60 -3.12 5.00
C LEU A 167 -25.63 -4.60 5.42
N ILE A 168 -24.75 -4.98 6.34
CA ILE A 168 -24.76 -6.30 7.00
C ILE A 168 -25.27 -6.11 8.42
N ILE A 169 -26.09 -7.06 8.87
CA ILE A 169 -26.51 -7.15 10.26
C ILE A 169 -26.07 -8.50 10.78
N GLU A 170 -25.38 -8.49 11.90
CA GLU A 170 -24.88 -9.69 12.56
C GLU A 170 -25.28 -9.68 14.04
N ALA A 171 -25.42 -10.87 14.62
CA ALA A 171 -25.59 -11.04 16.04
C ALA A 171 -24.23 -11.39 16.65
N TYR A 172 -23.94 -10.85 17.84
CA TYR A 172 -22.76 -11.22 18.61
C TYR A 172 -23.18 -11.62 20.02
N THR A 173 -22.44 -12.55 20.62
CA THR A 173 -22.62 -12.91 22.02
C THR A 173 -21.77 -11.98 22.88
N PRO A 174 -22.35 -11.20 23.80
CA PRO A 174 -21.60 -10.36 24.73
C PRO A 174 -20.71 -11.20 25.64
N ALA A 175 -19.64 -10.58 26.16
CA ALA A 175 -18.89 -11.18 27.26
C ALA A 175 -19.81 -11.34 28.48
N GLU A 176 -19.65 -12.45 29.21
CA GLU A 176 -20.43 -12.73 30.41
C GLU A 176 -20.24 -11.57 31.42
N ALA A 177 -21.36 -11.05 31.95
CA ALA A 177 -21.51 -9.96 32.92
C ALA A 177 -21.96 -8.57 32.41
N ASP A 178 -22.21 -8.34 31.12
CA ASP A 178 -22.80 -7.06 30.68
C ASP A 178 -24.34 -7.08 30.75
N PRO A 179 -24.98 -6.28 31.63
CA PRO A 179 -26.44 -6.23 31.70
C PRO A 179 -27.07 -5.45 30.54
N ALA A 180 -26.35 -4.58 29.84
CA ALA A 180 -26.88 -3.76 28.76
C ALA A 180 -25.83 -3.56 27.66
N PRO A 181 -25.41 -4.66 26.98
CA PRO A 181 -24.39 -4.60 25.95
C PRO A 181 -24.78 -3.65 24.81
N PRO A 182 -23.81 -2.88 24.30
CA PRO A 182 -24.09 -1.85 23.30
C PRO A 182 -24.29 -2.44 21.91
N LEU A 183 -25.17 -1.85 21.12
CA LEU A 183 -25.23 -2.09 19.68
C LEU A 183 -23.99 -1.48 19.02
N LYS A 184 -23.30 -2.20 18.14
CA LYS A 184 -22.07 -1.72 17.50
C LYS A 184 -22.30 -1.50 16.02
N LEU A 185 -21.96 -0.33 15.51
CA LEU A 185 -21.80 -0.11 14.08
C LEU A 185 -20.32 -0.13 13.74
N SER A 186 -19.95 -0.76 12.64
CA SER A 186 -18.57 -0.78 12.18
C SER A 186 -18.45 -0.77 10.67
N PHE A 187 -17.36 -0.19 10.18
CA PHE A 187 -16.94 -0.34 8.79
C PHE A 187 -15.41 -0.30 8.71
N VAL A 188 -14.86 -0.82 7.62
CA VAL A 188 -13.42 -0.78 7.37
C VAL A 188 -13.03 0.56 6.78
N ARG A 189 -12.19 1.31 7.50
CA ARG A 189 -11.57 2.54 7.05
C ARG A 189 -10.17 2.25 6.50
N HIS A 190 -9.81 2.95 5.44
CA HIS A 190 -8.46 2.88 4.87
C HIS A 190 -7.67 4.12 5.28
N SER A 191 -6.39 3.94 5.56
CA SER A 191 -5.45 5.01 5.88
C SER A 191 -4.24 4.93 4.95
N ALA A 192 -3.77 6.08 4.47
CA ALA A 192 -2.53 6.18 3.71
C ALA A 192 -1.38 6.46 4.69
N GLU A 193 -0.46 5.52 4.81
CA GLU A 193 0.76 5.66 5.59
C GLU A 193 1.88 6.20 4.69
N ALA A 194 2.41 7.34 5.09
CA ALA A 194 3.43 8.05 4.34
C ALA A 194 4.81 7.41 4.50
N PRO A 195 5.67 7.45 3.46
CA PRO A 195 7.04 6.99 3.59
C PRO A 195 7.83 7.85 4.59
N ASP A 196 8.80 7.21 5.24
CA ASP A 196 9.77 7.84 6.12
C ASP A 196 10.89 8.48 5.28
N CYS A 197 10.97 9.81 5.30
CA CYS A 197 11.90 10.59 4.49
C CYS A 197 13.07 11.14 5.33
N GLY A 198 14.22 11.38 4.68
CA GLY A 198 15.37 12.04 5.32
C GLY A 198 16.59 11.16 5.54
N LYS A 199 16.66 10.00 4.87
CA LYS A 199 17.79 9.07 4.94
C LYS A 199 18.79 9.39 3.82
N TRP A 200 19.95 9.94 4.17
CA TRP A 200 20.99 10.32 3.21
C TRP A 200 22.24 9.43 3.38
N PRO A 201 22.22 8.17 2.90
CA PRO A 201 23.27 7.20 3.22
C PRO A 201 24.61 7.48 2.53
N THR A 202 24.59 8.21 1.40
CA THR A 202 25.80 8.56 0.63
C THR A 202 25.82 10.05 0.33
N ASN A 203 26.99 10.62 0.07
CA ASN A 203 27.10 12.01 -0.35
C ASN A 203 26.56 12.18 -1.77
N LEU A 204 25.52 13.01 -1.94
CA LEU A 204 24.91 13.29 -3.25
C LEU A 204 25.91 13.92 -4.23
N ALA A 205 26.87 14.69 -3.74
CA ALA A 205 27.89 15.33 -4.58
C ALA A 205 28.93 14.35 -5.15
N GLU A 206 28.98 13.11 -4.64
CA GLU A 206 29.93 12.08 -5.04
C GLU A 206 29.30 10.97 -5.89
N ASP A 207 28.02 11.09 -6.27
CA ASP A 207 27.36 10.09 -7.12
C ASP A 207 27.58 10.39 -8.62
N TYR A 208 28.49 9.63 -9.23
CA TYR A 208 28.82 9.75 -10.66
C TYR A 208 27.90 8.93 -11.57
N ARG A 209 26.96 8.14 -11.01
CA ARG A 209 26.17 7.16 -11.77
C ARG A 209 24.99 7.79 -12.52
N ASN A 210 24.69 9.07 -12.27
CA ASN A 210 23.56 9.82 -12.83
C ASN A 210 22.22 9.07 -12.64
N LEU A 211 22.07 8.41 -11.50
CA LEU A 211 20.86 7.69 -11.11
C LEU A 211 20.05 8.53 -10.12
N PRO A 212 18.72 8.40 -10.08
CA PRO A 212 17.91 9.03 -9.06
C PRO A 212 18.38 8.63 -7.66
N TYR A 213 18.61 9.64 -6.82
CA TYR A 213 19.05 9.44 -5.45
C TYR A 213 17.97 8.78 -4.59
N GLN A 214 18.34 8.14 -3.48
CA GLN A 214 17.41 7.35 -2.65
C GLN A 214 16.20 8.15 -2.14
N ASN A 215 16.41 9.38 -1.69
CA ASN A 215 15.33 10.26 -1.23
C ASN A 215 14.52 10.94 -2.35
N PHE A 216 14.88 10.72 -3.63
CA PHE A 216 14.20 11.37 -4.74
C PHE A 216 12.71 11.01 -4.75
N GLY A 217 11.86 12.03 -4.76
CA GLY A 217 10.39 11.91 -4.72
C GLY A 217 9.77 11.48 -3.39
N CYS A 218 10.55 11.23 -2.32
CA CYS A 218 9.99 10.88 -1.01
C CYS A 218 9.07 11.98 -0.46
N SER A 219 9.49 13.25 -0.56
CA SER A 219 8.67 14.39 -0.13
C SER A 219 7.36 14.49 -0.92
N THR A 220 7.40 14.21 -2.22
CA THR A 220 6.21 14.17 -3.08
C THR A 220 5.24 13.08 -2.61
N GLN A 221 5.73 11.86 -2.40
CA GLN A 221 4.92 10.73 -1.94
C GLN A 221 4.34 10.97 -0.54
N ARG A 222 5.13 11.54 0.38
CA ARG A 222 4.69 11.91 1.73
C ARG A 222 3.59 12.97 1.72
N ASN A 223 3.76 14.02 0.91
CA ASN A 223 2.75 15.05 0.78
C ASN A 223 1.48 14.52 0.11
N LEU A 224 1.61 13.65 -0.92
CA LEU A 224 0.48 12.99 -1.54
C LEU A 224 -0.29 12.15 -0.53
N ALA A 225 0.38 11.31 0.26
CA ALA A 225 -0.26 10.51 1.30
C ALA A 225 -1.05 11.36 2.31
N ALA A 226 -0.52 12.53 2.69
CA ALA A 226 -1.19 13.46 3.60
C ALA A 226 -2.40 14.19 3.00
N MET A 227 -2.41 14.41 1.68
CA MET A 227 -3.49 15.11 0.98
C MET A 227 -4.60 14.20 0.47
N VAL A 228 -4.35 12.89 0.35
CA VAL A 228 -5.32 11.93 -0.19
C VAL A 228 -6.53 11.82 0.74
N ALA A 229 -7.70 12.21 0.21
CA ALA A 229 -8.96 12.15 0.94
C ALA A 229 -9.47 10.71 1.11
N ASN A 230 -9.26 9.85 0.12
CA ASN A 230 -9.61 8.43 0.18
C ASN A 230 -8.41 7.55 -0.23
N PRO A 231 -7.76 6.88 0.73
CA PRO A 231 -6.63 5.99 0.46
C PRO A 231 -6.93 4.80 -0.45
N GLN A 232 -8.19 4.38 -0.58
CA GLN A 232 -8.56 3.30 -1.50
C GLN A 232 -8.24 3.61 -2.96
N ASP A 233 -8.24 4.89 -3.33
CA ASP A 233 -7.99 5.34 -4.70
C ASP A 233 -6.56 5.04 -5.17
N LEU A 234 -5.63 4.84 -4.23
CA LEU A 234 -4.26 4.45 -4.53
C LEU A 234 -4.14 2.97 -4.93
N LEU A 235 -5.11 2.13 -4.55
CA LEU A 235 -5.12 0.71 -4.90
C LEU A 235 -5.77 0.46 -6.27
N GLY A 236 -6.64 1.36 -6.71
CA GLY A 236 -7.28 1.25 -8.01
C GLY A 236 -8.36 2.31 -8.24
N PRO A 237 -8.81 2.46 -9.49
CA PRO A 237 -9.90 3.36 -9.81
C PRO A 237 -11.21 2.90 -9.16
N ARG A 238 -12.02 3.87 -8.73
CA ARG A 238 -13.38 3.59 -8.27
C ARG A 238 -14.23 3.07 -9.42
N ALA A 239 -15.21 2.22 -9.10
CA ALA A 239 -16.26 1.88 -10.05
C ALA A 239 -16.95 3.16 -10.51
N GLN A 240 -17.11 3.32 -11.83
CA GLN A 240 -17.85 4.46 -12.37
C GLN A 240 -19.29 4.39 -11.84
N THR A 241 -19.76 5.47 -11.23
CA THR A 241 -21.18 5.57 -10.92
C THR A 241 -21.95 5.65 -12.24
N THR A 242 -22.96 4.79 -12.42
CA THR A 242 -23.87 4.74 -13.58
C THR A 242 -24.56 6.09 -13.89
N SER A 243 -24.46 7.10 -13.02
CA SER A 243 -25.28 8.31 -13.07
C SER A 243 -24.69 9.51 -13.84
N ARG A 244 -23.52 9.39 -14.47
CA ARG A 244 -22.91 10.55 -15.17
C ARG A 244 -22.37 10.22 -16.56
N PRO A 245 -23.25 10.06 -17.56
CA PRO A 245 -22.82 10.04 -18.97
C PRO A 245 -22.08 11.34 -19.30
N SER A 246 -20.82 11.23 -19.72
CA SER A 246 -20.02 12.37 -20.19
C SER A 246 -20.68 13.07 -21.38
N GLU A 247 -21.39 12.30 -22.19
CA GLU A 247 -22.09 12.73 -23.40
C GLU A 247 -23.18 13.78 -23.08
N ARG A 248 -23.99 13.53 -22.05
CA ARG A 248 -25.00 14.49 -21.56
C ARG A 248 -24.36 15.80 -21.13
N ARG A 249 -23.19 15.73 -20.50
CA ARG A 249 -22.49 16.91 -19.98
C ARG A 249 -21.95 17.76 -21.12
N ASP A 250 -21.40 17.12 -22.14
CA ASP A 250 -20.89 17.80 -23.33
C ASP A 250 -22.04 18.40 -24.17
N GLU A 251 -23.18 17.72 -24.26
CA GLU A 251 -24.38 18.25 -24.92
C GLU A 251 -24.96 19.46 -24.17
N VAL A 252 -25.12 19.36 -22.85
CA VAL A 252 -25.60 20.48 -22.01
C VAL A 252 -24.63 21.66 -22.08
N TRP A 253 -23.33 21.41 -22.06
CA TRP A 253 -22.31 22.44 -22.23
C TRP A 253 -22.39 23.09 -23.61
N GLY A 254 -22.51 22.29 -24.67
CA GLY A 254 -22.68 22.80 -26.04
C GLY A 254 -23.94 23.65 -26.20
N LYS A 255 -25.05 23.26 -25.58
CA LYS A 255 -26.29 24.06 -25.52
C LYS A 255 -26.06 25.38 -24.78
N TRP A 256 -25.40 25.34 -23.63
CA TRP A 256 -25.07 26.54 -22.85
C TRP A 256 -24.19 27.53 -23.63
N VAL A 257 -23.11 27.06 -24.27
CA VAL A 257 -22.22 27.90 -25.10
C VAL A 257 -22.97 28.56 -26.26
N LYS A 258 -23.96 27.87 -26.84
CA LYS A 258 -24.81 28.38 -27.93
C LYS A 258 -25.99 29.25 -27.45
N GLY A 259 -26.16 29.43 -26.13
CA GLY A 259 -27.32 30.13 -25.55
C GLY A 259 -28.65 29.39 -25.69
N GLN A 260 -28.62 28.07 -25.89
CA GLN A 260 -29.80 27.21 -26.02
C GLN A 260 -30.26 26.69 -24.66
N THR A 261 -31.53 26.28 -24.56
CA THR A 261 -32.09 25.73 -23.32
C THR A 261 -31.43 24.38 -22.97
N THR A 262 -30.89 24.28 -21.76
CA THR A 262 -30.22 23.07 -21.26
C THR A 262 -31.18 22.03 -20.67
N GLY A 263 -32.42 22.44 -20.38
CA GLY A 263 -33.49 21.55 -19.93
C GLY A 263 -34.08 20.73 -21.08
N ALA A 264 -34.85 19.70 -20.73
CA ALA A 264 -35.70 19.02 -21.69
C ALA A 264 -36.78 19.97 -22.22
N GLU A 265 -37.12 19.84 -23.51
CA GLU A 265 -38.26 20.56 -24.08
C GLU A 265 -39.54 20.05 -23.43
N LYS A 266 -40.33 20.96 -22.86
CA LYS A 266 -41.61 20.61 -22.24
C LYS A 266 -42.70 20.52 -23.30
N SER A 267 -43.36 19.36 -23.36
CA SER A 267 -44.55 19.17 -24.21
C SER A 267 -45.71 20.07 -23.76
N SER A 268 -46.73 20.22 -24.59
CA SER A 268 -47.95 20.97 -24.24
C SER A 268 -48.66 20.40 -23.02
N ASP A 269 -48.55 19.09 -22.81
CA ASP A 269 -49.30 18.35 -21.80
C ASP A 269 -48.68 18.53 -20.40
N GLU A 270 -47.40 18.90 -20.33
CA GLU A 270 -46.68 19.25 -19.10
C GLU A 270 -46.92 20.70 -18.67
N ARG A 271 -47.67 21.49 -19.44
CA ARG A 271 -47.99 22.90 -19.13
C ARG A 271 -49.36 22.97 -18.47
N VAL A 272 -49.38 23.14 -17.15
CA VAL A 272 -50.62 23.46 -16.44
C VAL A 272 -50.99 24.92 -16.73
N LYS A 273 -52.07 25.13 -17.48
CA LYS A 273 -52.68 26.45 -17.66
C LYS A 273 -53.47 26.79 -16.39
N VAL A 274 -52.83 27.51 -15.47
CA VAL A 274 -53.56 28.15 -14.38
C VAL A 274 -54.34 29.32 -15.00
N LYS A 275 -55.68 29.20 -15.05
CA LYS A 275 -56.53 30.37 -15.31
C LYS A 275 -56.63 31.12 -13.99
N ASP A 276 -56.14 32.35 -13.96
CA ASP A 276 -56.32 33.24 -12.82
C ASP A 276 -57.83 33.41 -12.59
N ALA A 277 -58.28 32.99 -11.41
CA ALA A 277 -59.65 33.18 -10.97
C ALA A 277 -59.80 34.66 -10.59
N ASN A 278 -60.44 35.42 -11.48
CA ASN A 278 -60.92 36.77 -11.20
C ASN A 278 -62.38 36.72 -10.74
#